data_AF-A0A140K4U2-F1
#
_entry.id   AF-A0A140K4U2-F1
#
_cell.length_a   1.000
_cell.length_b   1.000
_cell.length_c   1.000
_cell.angle_alpha   90.00
_cell.angle_beta   90.00
_cell.angle_gamma   90.00
#
_symmetry.space_group_name_H-M   'P 1'
#
loop_
_entity.id
_entity.type
_entity.pdbx_description
1 polymer ?
#
loop_
_entity_poly.entity_id
_entity_poly.type
_entity_poly.pdbx_seq_one_letter_code
_entity_poly.pdbx_strand_id
1 'polypeptide(L)' 'MTNQNSCHHCEGLGYIEIRDCSGEIQREETCSFCGGTGYVEQEEELIIKSEQINLS' A
#
# COMPACT_ATOMS: atom_id res chain seq x y z
N MET A 1 5.83 -9.43 11.52
CA MET A 1 6.19 -8.82 10.22
C MET A 1 4.88 -8.59 9.51
N THR A 2 4.49 -7.34 9.30
CA THR A 2 3.24 -6.98 8.63
C THR A 2 3.30 -7.44 7.18
N ASN A 3 2.36 -8.28 6.75
CA ASN A 3 2.24 -8.70 5.37
C ASN A 3 1.82 -7.51 4.50
N GLN A 4 2.79 -6.80 3.92
CA GLN A 4 2.54 -5.64 3.08
C GLN A 4 2.39 -6.10 1.63
N ASN A 5 1.22 -5.88 1.04
CA ASN A 5 1.03 -6.09 -0.39
C ASN A 5 1.43 -4.83 -1.14
N SER A 6 2.11 -5.00 -2.28
CA SER A 6 2.35 -3.90 -3.20
C SER A 6 1.03 -3.26 -3.62
N CYS A 7 0.99 -1.93 -3.60
CA CYS A 7 -0.17 -1.18 -4.03
C CYS A 7 -0.38 -1.39 -5.53
N HIS A 8 -1.48 -2.05 -5.90
CA HIS A 8 -1.79 -2.35 -7.30
C HIS A 8 -1.99 -1.09 -8.17
N HIS A 9 -2.35 0.05 -7.58
CA HIS A 9 -2.58 1.29 -8.35
C HIS A 9 -1.31 1.94 -8.88
N CYS A 10 -0.18 1.74 -8.18
CA CYS A 10 1.13 2.27 -8.58
C CYS A 10 2.15 1.16 -8.79
N GLU A 11 1.69 -0.10 -8.85
CA GLU A 11 2.54 -1.29 -9.00
C GLU A 11 3.72 -1.36 -8.00
N GLY A 12 3.55 -0.80 -6.80
CA GLY A 12 4.61 -0.76 -5.79
C GLY A 12 5.52 0.47 -5.81
N LEU A 13 5.37 1.38 -6.79
CA LEU A 13 6.28 2.52 -6.99
C LEU A 13 6.06 3.65 -5.99
N GLY A 14 4.82 3.83 -5.51
CA GLY A 14 4.44 4.97 -4.66
C GLY A 14 4.04 6.24 -5.42
N TYR A 15 4.16 6.25 -6.74
CA TYR A 15 3.74 7.35 -7.60
C TYR A 15 3.10 6.84 -8.90
N ILE A 16 2.41 7.72 -9.61
CA ILE A 16 1.91 7.49 -10.96
C ILE A 16 2.60 8.44 -11.93
N GLU A 17 2.91 7.94 -13.12
CA GLU A 17 3.48 8.74 -14.20
C GLU A 17 2.37 9.28 -15.09
N ILE A 18 2.42 10.56 -15.41
CA ILE A 18 1.54 11.18 -16.38
C ILE A 18 2.34 11.41 -17.65
N ARG A 19 1.95 10.67 -18.68
CA ARG A 19 2.59 10.66 -19.99
C ARG A 19 1.79 11.48 -20.98
N ASP A 20 2.48 12.13 -21.90
CA ASP A 20 1.81 12.78 -23.04
C ASP A 20 1.41 11.77 -24.12
N CYS A 21 0.80 12.25 -25.20
CA CYS A 21 0.39 11.40 -26.33
C CYS A 21 1.58 10.75 -27.08
N SER A 22 2.80 11.21 -26.86
CA SER A 22 4.02 10.58 -27.40
C SER A 22 4.58 9.49 -26.49
N GLY A 23 4.07 9.37 -25.26
CA GLY A 23 4.51 8.40 -24.27
C GLY A 23 5.63 8.91 -23.36
N GLU A 24 6.10 10.14 -23.56
CA GLU A 24 7.12 10.76 -22.73
C GLU A 24 6.53 11.15 -21.36
N ILE A 25 7.30 10.93 -20.30
CA ILE A 25 6.91 11.29 -18.94
C ILE A 25 6.97 12.80 -18.79
N GLN A 26 5.83 13.40 -18.47
CA GLN A 26 5.73 14.84 -18.23
C GLN A 26 5.82 15.17 -16.75
N ARG A 27 5.27 14.31 -15.89
CA ARG A 27 5.37 14.45 -14.43
C ARG A 27 5.05 13.15 -13.70
N GLU A 28 5.43 13.13 -12.43
CA GLU A 28 5.02 12.12 -11.46
C GLU A 28 4.10 12.76 -10.41
N GLU A 29 3.07 12.03 -10.00
CA GLU A 29 2.19 12.41 -8.90
C GLU A 29 2.22 11.32 -7.83
N THR A 30 2.24 11.72 -6.55
CA THR A 30 2.18 10.76 -5.44
C THR A 30 0.91 9.92 -5.54
N CYS A 31 1.05 8.60 -5.44
CA CYS A 31 -0.08 7.68 -5.53
C CYS A 31 -1.03 7.93 -4.35
N SER A 32 -2.23 8.42 -4.64
CA SER A 32 -3.22 8.77 -3.61
C SER A 32 -3.77 7.56 -2.86
N PHE A 33 -3.64 6.35 -3.40
CA PHE A 33 -4.15 5.11 -2.79
C PHE A 33 -3.25 4.60 -1.67
N CYS A 34 -1.93 4.67 -1.86
CA CYS A 34 -0.96 4.26 -0.84
C CYS A 34 -0.32 5.46 -0.12
N GLY A 35 -0.70 6.69 -0.48
CA GLY A 35 -0.11 7.90 0.09
C GLY A 35 1.40 8.04 -0.15
N GLY A 36 1.92 7.42 -1.21
CA GLY A 36 3.35 7.44 -1.51
C GLY A 36 4.18 6.27 -0.97
N THR A 37 3.58 5.34 -0.22
CA THR A 37 4.35 4.25 0.41
C THR A 37 4.71 3.12 -0.54
N GLY A 38 3.96 2.96 -1.63
CA GLY A 38 4.07 1.81 -2.53
C GLY A 38 3.36 0.54 -2.03
N TYR A 39 2.82 0.53 -0.82
CA TYR A 39 2.20 -0.66 -0.24
C TYR A 39 0.82 -0.34 0.33
N VAL A 40 -0.06 -1.34 0.35
CA VAL A 40 -1.28 -1.31 1.15
C VAL A 40 -1.04 -2.13 2.40
N GLU A 41 -1.26 -1.52 3.57
CA GLU A 41 -1.29 -2.27 4.82
C GLU A 41 -2.50 -3.18 4.75
N GLN A 42 -2.27 -4.50 4.71
CA GLN A 42 -3.34 -5.41 5.10
C GLN A 42 -3.53 -5.21 6.59
N GLU A 43 -4.71 -4.71 6.99
CA GLU A 43 -5.21 -4.97 8.33
C GLU A 43 -5.37 -6.49 8.42
N GLU A 44 -4.28 -7.20 8.73
CA GLU A 44 -4.39 -8.51 9.35
C GLU A 44 -5.25 -8.27 10.59
N GLU A 45 -6.49 -8.74 10.51
CA GLU A 45 -7.46 -8.78 11.59
C GLU A 45 -6.73 -8.91 12.92
N LEU A 46 -6.82 -7.87 13.76
CA LEU A 46 -6.48 -7.92 15.17
C LEU A 46 -7.50 -8.81 15.92
N ILE A 47 -7.69 -10.04 15.44
CA ILE A 47 -8.32 -11.15 16.13
C ILE A 47 -7.10 -12.07 16.37
N ILE A 48 -6.32 -11.96 17.44
CA ILE A 48 -6.59 -12.51 18.78
C ILE A 48 -5.56 -11.86 19.73
N LYS A 49 -5.96 -10.88 20.56
CA LYS A 49 -5.20 -10.50 21.77
C LYS A 49 -6.09 -10.31 23.01
N SER A 50 -7.26 -10.93 23.06
CA SER A 50 -8.14 -10.89 24.24
C SER A 50 -8.47 -12.25 24.86
N GLU A 51 -7.98 -13.38 24.35
CA GLU A 51 -8.32 -14.73 24.89
C GLU A 51 -7.12 -15.57 25.37
N GLN A 52 -6.07 -14.94 25.92
CA GLN A 52 -5.05 -15.67 26.71
C GLN A 52 -4.83 -15.07 28.12
N ILE A 53 -5.87 -14.49 28.72
CA ILE A 53 -5.91 -14.23 30.16
C ILE A 53 -7.12 -14.97 30.72
N ASN A 54 -7.02 -16.31 30.82
CA ASN A 54 -7.69 -17.17 31.82
C ASN A 54 -7.58 -18.63 31.40
N LEU A 55 -6.41 -19.23 31.65
CA LEU A 55 -6.34 -20.60 32.14
C LEU A 55 -5.22 -20.65 33.17
N SER A 56 -5.55 -20.12 34.35
CA SER A 56 -4.97 -20.53 35.64
C SER A 56 -5.47 -21.91 36.01
#